data_AF-E4Q735-F1
#
_entry.id   AF-E4Q735-F1
#
_cell.length_a   1.000
_cell.length_b   1.000
_cell.length_c   1.000
_cell.angle_alpha   90.00
_cell.angle_beta   90.00
_cell.angle_gamma   90.00
#
_symmetry.space_group_name_H-M   'P 1'
#
loop_
_entity.id
_entity.type
_entity.pdbx_description
1 polymer ?
#
loop_
_entity_poly.entity_id
_entity_poly.type
_entity_poly.pdbx_seq_one_letter_code
_entity_poly.pdbx_strand_id
1 'polypeptide(L)'
;MSNGMHHKGSRNSNQQRNNQQNQNQQPSFFSDPTYQQLDSSKTELFEKIREEQGFCDENGTRFDVMQKIEDFAKYLNCVYLQNTGETGVTSSSIRNIFENYISIRRKFQTYELEMLNNRIKDSKQKAFEKIRPQLISAKAKVNYLVERKLKEGSNRKDDSYYAKQIAYINFREFIKLSTDKITTSYKQFEAFMELLETLIAFMK
;
A
#
# COMPACT_ATOMS: atom_id res chain seq x y z
N MET A 1 -75.97 -25.90 15.05
CA MET A 1 -75.38 -26.73 13.98
C MET A 1 -74.46 -25.84 13.17
N SER A 2 -73.18 -26.20 13.15
CA SER A 2 -72.09 -25.53 12.44
C SER A 2 -72.13 -25.75 10.93
N ASN A 3 -71.65 -24.75 10.18
CA ASN A 3 -70.68 -24.83 9.08
C ASN A 3 -70.60 -23.41 8.48
N GLY A 4 -69.49 -22.67 8.41
CA GLY A 4 -68.08 -23.07 8.35
C GLY A 4 -67.55 -22.86 6.93
N MET A 5 -67.42 -21.61 6.47
CA MET A 5 -66.71 -21.28 5.22
C MET A 5 -65.78 -20.07 5.38
N HIS A 6 -64.49 -20.41 5.41
CA HIS A 6 -63.27 -19.84 4.83
C HIS A 6 -63.05 -18.33 4.53
N HIS A 7 -61.77 -18.00 4.81
CA HIS A 7 -60.90 -16.99 4.19
C HIS A 7 -60.97 -15.52 4.65
N LYS A 8 -60.27 -15.25 5.77
CA LYS A 8 -59.45 -14.03 5.91
C LYS A 8 -57.98 -14.37 5.67
N GLY A 9 -57.54 -14.27 4.42
CA GLY A 9 -56.13 -14.13 4.07
C GLY A 9 -55.90 -12.74 3.51
N SER A 10 -55.49 -11.78 4.36
CA SER A 10 -54.87 -10.53 3.87
C SER A 10 -54.07 -9.86 4.99
N ARG A 11 -52.88 -10.40 5.24
CA ARG A 11 -51.76 -9.73 5.90
C ARG A 11 -50.49 -10.32 5.29
N ASN A 12 -50.11 -9.82 4.11
CA ASN A 12 -48.73 -9.85 3.63
C ASN A 12 -48.65 -9.18 2.26
N SER A 13 -48.53 -7.86 2.24
CA SER A 13 -48.15 -7.14 1.02
C SER A 13 -47.27 -5.91 1.27
N ASN A 14 -46.84 -5.64 2.51
CA ASN A 14 -45.93 -4.54 2.82
C ASN A 14 -44.57 -4.94 3.44
N GLN A 15 -44.24 -6.24 3.49
CA GLN A 15 -42.90 -6.70 3.89
C GLN A 15 -42.00 -7.11 2.71
N GLN A 16 -42.46 -6.97 1.47
CA GLN A 16 -41.71 -7.39 0.27
C GLN A 16 -41.07 -6.24 -0.54
N ARG A 17 -41.00 -5.02 0.00
CA ARG A 17 -40.32 -3.88 -0.69
C ARG A 17 -38.98 -3.45 -0.10
N ASN A 18 -38.52 -4.00 1.02
CA ASN A 18 -37.23 -3.61 1.63
C ASN A 18 -36.09 -4.63 1.48
N ASN A 19 -36.27 -5.70 0.70
CA ASN A 19 -35.24 -6.75 0.54
C ASN A 19 -34.60 -6.80 -0.85
N GLN A 20 -34.71 -5.76 -1.66
CA GLN A 20 -34.03 -5.68 -2.97
C GLN A 20 -33.27 -4.35 -3.12
N GLN A 21 -32.26 -4.14 -2.28
CA GLN A 21 -31.21 -3.14 -2.57
C GLN A 21 -29.87 -3.43 -1.87
N ASN A 22 -29.58 -4.69 -1.54
CA ASN A 22 -28.21 -5.15 -1.28
C ASN A 22 -27.63 -5.76 -2.56
N GLN A 23 -27.68 -5.00 -3.66
CA GLN A 23 -26.75 -5.28 -4.75
C GLN A 23 -25.37 -4.88 -4.25
N ASN A 24 -24.37 -5.74 -4.48
CA ASN A 24 -22.95 -5.38 -4.45
C ASN A 24 -22.71 -4.21 -5.41
N GLN A 25 -23.07 -3.00 -5.03
CA GLN A 25 -22.77 -1.82 -5.82
C GLN A 25 -21.26 -1.64 -5.75
N GLN A 26 -20.61 -1.87 -6.89
CA GLN A 26 -19.22 -1.46 -7.05
C GLN A 26 -19.13 0.05 -6.82
N PRO A 27 -18.10 0.52 -6.10
CA PRO A 27 -17.85 1.93 -5.89
C PRO A 27 -17.89 2.72 -7.19
N SER A 28 -18.47 3.92 -7.16
CA SER A 28 -18.75 4.67 -8.39
C SER A 28 -17.47 5.16 -9.08
N PHE A 29 -16.39 5.38 -8.33
CA PHE A 29 -15.10 5.80 -8.88
C PHE A 29 -14.42 4.77 -9.80
N PHE A 30 -14.87 3.51 -9.86
CA PHE A 30 -14.30 2.53 -10.81
C PHE A 30 -14.53 2.91 -12.28
N SER A 31 -15.56 3.71 -12.57
CA SER A 31 -15.80 4.26 -13.91
C SER A 31 -15.11 5.60 -14.15
N ASP A 32 -14.39 6.17 -13.16
CA ASP A 32 -13.67 7.42 -13.32
C ASP A 32 -12.45 7.22 -14.25
N PRO A 33 -12.30 8.02 -15.33
CA PRO A 33 -11.18 7.88 -16.25
C PRO A 33 -9.81 8.10 -15.58
N THR A 34 -9.74 9.00 -14.59
CA THR A 34 -8.52 9.27 -13.82
C THR A 34 -8.15 8.06 -12.97
N TYR A 35 -9.14 7.42 -12.33
CA TYR A 35 -8.91 6.17 -11.59
C TYR A 35 -8.33 5.09 -12.52
N GLN A 36 -8.96 4.87 -13.67
CA GLN A 36 -8.52 3.83 -14.63
C GLN A 36 -7.10 4.07 -15.14
N GLN A 37 -6.76 5.32 -15.47
CA GLN A 37 -5.42 5.70 -15.89
C GLN A 37 -4.39 5.43 -14.78
N LEU A 38 -4.68 5.87 -13.55
CA LEU A 38 -3.78 5.70 -12.41
C LEU A 38 -3.65 4.22 -12.00
N ASP A 39 -4.71 3.43 -12.08
CA ASP A 39 -4.68 2.00 -11.80
C ASP A 39 -3.87 1.22 -12.84
N SER A 40 -3.95 1.62 -14.11
CA SER A 40 -3.10 1.10 -15.19
C SER A 40 -1.62 1.46 -14.94
N SER A 41 -1.31 2.73 -14.65
CA SER A 41 0.05 3.18 -14.34
C SER A 41 0.65 2.46 -13.11
N LYS A 42 -0.16 2.26 -12.06
CA LYS A 42 0.20 1.42 -10.90
C LYS A 42 0.50 -0.02 -11.29
N THR A 43 -0.33 -0.61 -12.15
CA THR A 43 -0.14 -2.00 -12.59
C THR A 43 1.17 -2.15 -13.36
N GLU A 44 1.48 -1.21 -14.26
CA GLU A 44 2.78 -1.16 -14.94
C GLU A 44 3.95 -1.01 -13.96
N LEU A 45 3.84 -0.12 -12.95
CA LEU A 45 4.85 0.02 -11.90
C LEU A 45 5.11 -1.31 -11.18
N PHE A 46 4.04 -2.03 -10.82
CA PHE A 46 4.18 -3.29 -10.09
C PHE A 46 4.80 -4.38 -10.96
N GLU A 47 4.45 -4.45 -12.24
CA GLU A 47 5.12 -5.34 -13.19
C GLU A 47 6.61 -5.04 -13.30
N LYS A 48 7.00 -3.76 -13.45
CA LYS A 48 8.42 -3.36 -13.47
C LYS A 48 9.17 -3.76 -12.20
N ILE A 49 8.56 -3.58 -11.03
CA ILE A 49 9.17 -4.02 -9.75
C ILE A 49 9.26 -5.55 -9.69
N ARG A 50 8.39 -6.31 -10.34
CA ARG A 50 8.42 -7.78 -10.34
C ARG A 50 9.51 -8.36 -11.25
N GLU A 51 9.91 -7.65 -12.30
CA GLU A 51 11.03 -8.01 -13.18
C GLU A 51 12.29 -8.39 -12.39
N GLU A 52 13.20 -9.14 -13.00
CA GLU A 52 14.40 -9.66 -12.32
C GLU A 52 15.22 -8.56 -11.62
N GLN A 53 15.50 -7.47 -12.35
CA GLN A 53 16.21 -6.29 -11.83
C GLN A 53 15.37 -5.45 -10.84
N GLY A 54 14.06 -5.69 -10.76
CA GLY A 54 13.15 -4.96 -9.90
C GLY A 54 13.24 -3.46 -10.12
N PHE A 55 13.63 -2.71 -9.09
CA PHE A 55 13.77 -1.26 -9.17
C PHE A 55 15.22 -0.76 -9.14
N CYS A 56 16.20 -1.66 -9.10
CA CYS A 56 17.61 -1.33 -8.94
C CYS A 56 18.46 -2.09 -9.97
N ASP A 57 19.24 -1.37 -10.76
CA ASP A 57 20.17 -1.93 -11.73
C ASP A 57 21.63 -1.59 -11.37
N GLU A 58 22.55 -1.79 -12.31
CA GLU A 58 23.98 -1.46 -12.20
C GLU A 58 24.26 0.04 -12.06
N ASN A 59 23.34 0.91 -12.46
CA ASN A 59 23.46 2.36 -12.39
C ASN A 59 22.79 2.95 -11.14
N GLY A 60 21.94 2.18 -10.45
CA GLY A 60 21.26 2.64 -9.23
C GLY A 60 19.77 2.39 -9.32
N THR A 61 18.98 3.37 -8.88
CA THR A 61 17.53 3.30 -9.04
C THR A 61 17.14 3.44 -10.51
N ARG A 62 16.32 2.52 -10.99
CA ARG A 62 15.84 2.50 -12.38
C ARG A 62 14.95 3.71 -12.70
N PHE A 63 15.31 4.45 -13.75
CA PHE A 63 14.58 5.65 -14.18
C PHE A 63 13.12 5.35 -14.58
N ASP A 64 12.89 4.26 -15.33
CA ASP A 64 11.56 3.86 -15.79
C ASP A 64 10.61 3.46 -14.65
N VAL A 65 11.16 3.01 -13.51
CA VAL A 65 10.40 2.80 -12.28
C VAL A 65 10.10 4.13 -11.60
N MET A 66 11.09 5.02 -11.49
CA MET A 66 10.94 6.33 -10.86
C MET A 66 9.89 7.21 -11.53
N GLN A 67 9.81 7.19 -12.86
CA GLN A 67 8.80 7.94 -13.62
C GLN A 67 7.36 7.62 -13.23
N LYS A 68 7.09 6.43 -12.70
CA LYS A 68 5.74 5.97 -12.32
C LYS A 68 5.38 6.30 -10.86
N ILE A 69 6.34 6.76 -10.06
CA ILE A 69 6.11 7.02 -8.64
C ILE A 69 5.14 8.19 -8.41
N GLU A 70 5.16 9.22 -9.25
CA GLU A 70 4.23 10.35 -9.15
C GLU A 70 2.77 9.91 -9.34
N ASP A 71 2.49 9.12 -10.39
CA ASP A 71 1.15 8.59 -10.62
C ASP A 71 0.73 7.64 -9.50
N PHE A 72 1.67 6.84 -8.98
CA PHE A 72 1.37 5.99 -7.85
C PHE A 72 1.06 6.80 -6.57
N ALA A 73 1.74 7.93 -6.35
CA ALA A 73 1.44 8.85 -5.26
C ALA A 73 0.01 9.42 -5.40
N LYS A 74 -0.35 9.88 -6.61
CA LYS A 74 -1.71 10.34 -6.94
C LYS A 74 -2.75 9.26 -6.70
N TYR A 75 -2.46 8.02 -7.10
CA TYR A 75 -3.31 6.86 -6.84
C TYR A 75 -3.51 6.64 -5.33
N LEU A 76 -2.43 6.64 -4.55
CA LEU A 76 -2.49 6.44 -3.10
C LEU A 76 -3.18 7.58 -2.35
N ASN A 77 -3.13 8.80 -2.88
CA ASN A 77 -3.87 9.96 -2.37
C ASN A 77 -5.35 9.97 -2.80
N CYS A 78 -5.76 9.04 -3.67
CA CYS A 78 -7.10 8.95 -4.22
C CYS A 78 -7.56 10.25 -4.90
N VAL A 79 -6.68 10.91 -5.68
CA VAL A 79 -6.98 12.21 -6.33
C VAL A 79 -8.16 12.16 -7.31
N TYR A 80 -8.56 10.96 -7.74
CA TYR A 80 -9.74 10.70 -8.56
C TYR A 80 -11.06 10.86 -7.77
N LEU A 81 -11.01 11.10 -6.47
CA LEU A 81 -12.17 11.45 -5.67
C LEU A 81 -12.22 12.97 -5.43
N GLN A 82 -13.36 13.58 -5.74
CA GLN A 82 -13.59 15.03 -5.59
C GLN A 82 -13.66 15.52 -4.13
N ASN A 83 -13.45 14.65 -3.14
CA ASN A 83 -13.52 14.99 -1.72
C ASN A 83 -12.13 15.28 -1.14
N THR A 84 -11.96 16.49 -0.59
CA THR A 84 -10.69 17.09 -0.13
C THR A 84 -10.19 16.61 1.24
N GLY A 85 -10.53 15.40 1.68
CA GLY A 85 -10.16 14.90 3.02
C GLY A 85 -9.63 13.49 2.98
N GLU A 86 -8.65 13.18 3.86
CA GLU A 86 -7.93 11.92 4.18
C GLU A 86 -8.48 10.58 3.64
N THR A 87 -8.74 10.51 2.33
CA THR A 87 -9.35 9.35 1.68
C THR A 87 -8.29 8.33 1.28
N GLY A 88 -7.08 8.79 1.00
CA GLY A 88 -5.93 7.95 0.68
C GLY A 88 -5.13 7.46 1.87
N VAL A 89 -3.91 7.02 1.58
CA VAL A 89 -2.92 6.72 2.62
C VAL A 89 -2.46 8.03 3.25
N THR A 90 -2.53 8.11 4.59
CA THR A 90 -2.21 9.35 5.29
C THR A 90 -0.70 9.56 5.38
N SER A 91 -0.27 10.82 5.31
CA SER A 91 1.12 11.24 5.53
C SER A 91 1.70 10.69 6.85
N SER A 92 0.88 10.62 7.91
CA SER A 92 1.27 10.05 9.21
C SER A 92 1.60 8.55 9.14
N SER A 93 0.83 7.78 8.37
CA SER A 93 1.06 6.34 8.19
C SER A 93 2.37 6.08 7.45
N ILE A 94 2.63 6.83 6.37
CA ILE A 94 3.83 6.65 5.57
C ILE A 94 5.06 7.11 6.33
N ARG A 95 4.98 8.23 7.07
CA ARG A 95 6.08 8.69 7.94
C ARG A 95 6.48 7.62 8.95
N ASN A 96 5.50 7.00 9.63
CA ASN A 96 5.80 5.92 10.59
C ASN A 96 6.53 4.73 9.95
N ILE A 97 6.20 4.41 8.70
CA ILE A 97 6.88 3.35 7.93
C ILE A 97 8.28 3.80 7.52
N PHE A 98 8.41 5.03 7.02
CA PHE A 98 9.68 5.61 6.62
C PHE A 98 10.69 5.67 7.78
N GLU A 99 10.26 6.11 8.97
CA GLU A 99 11.12 6.15 10.16
C GLU A 99 11.66 4.78 10.55
N ASN A 100 10.91 3.69 10.32
CA ASN A 100 11.43 2.33 10.53
C ASN A 100 12.61 2.03 9.60
N TYR A 101 12.53 2.41 8.32
CA TYR A 101 13.61 2.19 7.37
C TYR A 101 14.80 3.14 7.59
N ILE A 102 14.55 4.38 8.01
CA ILE A 102 15.61 5.30 8.46
C ILE A 102 16.39 4.73 9.63
N SER A 103 15.71 4.11 10.61
CA SER A 103 16.36 3.42 11.72
C SER A 103 17.28 2.29 11.23
N ILE A 104 16.85 1.53 10.22
CA ILE A 104 17.66 0.47 9.60
C ILE A 104 18.88 1.06 8.88
N ARG A 105 18.70 2.15 8.11
CA ARG A 105 19.79 2.87 7.45
C ARG A 105 20.86 3.34 8.44
N ARG A 106 20.45 3.89 9.59
CA ARG A 106 21.37 4.31 10.66
C ARG A 106 22.13 3.13 11.27
N LYS A 107 21.46 2.00 11.51
CA LYS A 107 22.12 0.79 12.03
C LYS A 107 23.13 0.22 11.05
N PHE A 108 22.85 0.27 9.74
CA PHE A 108 23.83 -0.10 8.72
C PHE A 108 25.10 0.73 8.86
N GLN A 109 24.97 2.06 8.96
CA GLN A 109 26.11 2.97 9.12
C GLN A 109 26.92 2.64 10.39
N THR A 110 26.24 2.35 11.50
CA THR A 110 26.88 1.90 12.74
C THR A 110 27.67 0.61 12.54
N TYR A 111 27.06 -0.42 11.93
CA TYR A 111 27.74 -1.68 11.69
C TYR A 111 28.88 -1.55 10.69
N GLU A 112 28.74 -0.73 9.65
CA GLU A 112 29.80 -0.47 8.69
C GLU A 112 31.02 0.17 9.38
N LEU A 113 30.79 1.18 10.21
CA LEU A 113 31.85 1.85 11.00
C LEU A 113 32.54 0.88 11.97
N GLU A 114 31.78 0.04 12.67
CA GLU A 114 32.36 -1.01 13.53
C GLU A 114 33.27 -1.96 12.74
N MET A 115 32.85 -2.39 11.55
CA MET A 115 33.62 -3.30 10.71
C MET A 115 34.89 -2.62 10.16
N LEU A 116 34.79 -1.36 9.76
CA LEU A 116 35.92 -0.55 9.31
C LEU A 116 36.95 -0.34 10.42
N ASN A 117 36.50 -0.02 11.64
CA ASN A 117 37.38 0.13 12.81
C ASN A 117 38.12 -1.17 13.14
N ASN A 118 37.49 -2.32 12.90
CA ASN A 118 38.09 -3.64 13.07
C ASN A 118 38.88 -4.12 11.83
N ARG A 119 39.06 -3.27 10.80
CA ARG A 119 39.76 -3.57 9.54
C ARG A 119 39.23 -4.80 8.82
N ILE A 120 37.92 -5.05 8.94
CA ILE A 120 37.27 -6.19 8.30
C ILE A 120 37.09 -5.90 6.82
N LYS A 121 37.66 -6.77 5.96
CA LYS A 121 37.37 -6.78 4.51
C LYS A 121 35.88 -7.03 4.28
N ASP A 122 35.34 -6.42 3.22
CA ASP A 122 33.93 -6.49 2.83
C ASP A 122 32.98 -5.95 3.89
N SER A 123 33.39 -4.88 4.58
CA SER A 123 32.64 -4.22 5.67
C SER A 123 31.19 -3.93 5.30
N LYS A 124 30.94 -3.38 4.10
CA LYS A 124 29.59 -3.10 3.59
C LYS A 124 28.71 -4.34 3.49
N GLN A 125 29.23 -5.43 2.93
CA GLN A 125 28.45 -6.65 2.76
C GLN A 125 28.07 -7.26 4.11
N LYS A 126 29.02 -7.32 5.05
CA LYS A 126 28.78 -7.83 6.41
C LYS A 126 27.83 -6.93 7.21
N ALA A 127 27.93 -5.61 7.05
CA ALA A 127 26.99 -4.67 7.65
C ALA A 127 25.57 -4.87 7.08
N PHE A 128 25.46 -5.12 5.78
CA PHE A 128 24.18 -5.44 5.13
C PHE A 128 23.58 -6.74 5.65
N GLU A 129 24.37 -7.81 5.78
CA GLU A 129 23.91 -9.07 6.36
C GLU A 129 23.33 -8.90 7.77
N LYS A 130 23.91 -8.03 8.59
CA LYS A 130 23.39 -7.71 9.94
C LYS A 130 22.05 -6.96 9.92
N ILE A 131 21.77 -6.14 8.90
CA ILE A 131 20.49 -5.42 8.81
C ILE A 131 19.41 -6.20 8.04
N ARG A 132 19.79 -7.22 7.26
CA ARG A 132 18.84 -8.00 6.44
C ARG A 132 17.66 -8.59 7.24
N PRO A 133 17.84 -9.18 8.43
CA PRO A 133 16.70 -9.63 9.26
C PRO A 133 15.78 -8.49 9.69
N GLN A 134 16.30 -7.27 9.82
CA GLN A 134 15.52 -6.10 10.22
C GLN A 134 14.61 -5.62 9.09
N LEU A 135 15.00 -5.82 7.82
CA LEU A 135 14.14 -5.57 6.67
C LEU A 135 12.90 -6.47 6.68
N ILE A 136 13.06 -7.75 7.05
CA ILE A 136 11.95 -8.70 7.24
C ILE A 136 11.00 -8.19 8.34
N SER A 137 11.56 -7.73 9.47
CA SER A 137 10.76 -7.15 10.56
C SER A 137 10.01 -5.88 10.13
N ALA A 138 10.65 -4.99 9.36
CA ALA A 138 10.02 -3.77 8.85
C ALA A 138 8.81 -4.08 7.94
N LYS A 139 8.94 -5.09 7.08
CA LYS A 139 7.82 -5.59 6.25
C LYS A 139 6.63 -6.06 7.10
N ALA A 140 6.88 -6.80 8.18
CA ALA A 140 5.83 -7.23 9.10
C ALA A 140 5.13 -6.04 9.79
N LYS A 141 5.89 -5.00 10.18
CA LYS A 141 5.34 -3.78 10.77
C LYS A 141 4.43 -3.02 9.81
N VAL A 142 4.78 -2.98 8.51
CA VAL A 142 3.93 -2.37 7.48
C VAL A 142 2.59 -3.09 7.38
N ASN A 143 2.61 -4.43 7.36
CA ASN A 143 1.37 -5.23 7.35
C ASN A 143 0.48 -4.91 8.55
N TYR A 144 1.07 -4.89 9.76
CA TYR A 144 0.34 -4.55 10.99
C TYR A 144 -0.27 -3.15 10.94
N LEU A 145 0.49 -2.14 10.50
CA LEU A 145 0.01 -0.77 10.40
C LEU A 145 -1.15 -0.66 9.42
N VAL A 146 -1.03 -1.29 8.25
CA VAL A 146 -2.07 -1.33 7.22
C VAL A 146 -3.32 -2.01 7.77
N GLU A 147 -3.22 -3.19 8.37
CA GLU A 147 -4.36 -3.89 8.98
C GLU A 147 -5.05 -3.05 10.06
N ARG A 148 -4.27 -2.35 10.89
CA ARG A 148 -4.83 -1.43 11.89
C ARG A 148 -5.61 -0.31 11.21
N LYS A 149 -5.07 0.30 10.16
CA LYS A 149 -5.74 1.37 9.40
C LYS A 149 -7.00 0.90 8.68
N LEU A 150 -7.02 -0.34 8.17
CA LEU A 150 -8.20 -0.95 7.57
C LEU A 150 -9.31 -1.23 8.60
N LYS A 151 -8.95 -1.43 9.87
CA LYS A 151 -9.90 -1.60 10.99
C LYS A 151 -10.43 -0.27 11.55
N GLU A 152 -9.72 0.84 11.35
CA GLU A 152 -10.13 2.20 11.77
C GLU A 152 -11.28 2.79 10.91
N GLY A 153 -12.10 1.94 10.28
CA GLY A 153 -13.11 2.34 9.29
C GLY A 153 -14.39 2.92 9.88
N SER A 154 -15.04 3.79 9.09
CA SER A 154 -16.41 4.25 9.31
C SER A 154 -17.40 3.09 9.14
N ASN A 155 -18.52 3.13 9.86
CA ASN A 155 -19.66 2.22 9.61
C ASN A 155 -20.28 2.41 8.22
N ARG A 156 -19.98 3.54 7.55
CA ARG A 156 -20.44 3.83 6.18
C ARG A 156 -19.48 3.25 5.16
N LYS A 157 -20.01 2.43 4.26
CA LYS A 157 -19.30 1.83 3.13
C LYS A 157 -19.54 2.64 1.87
N ASP A 158 -19.00 3.85 1.82
CA ASP A 158 -19.06 4.73 0.66
C ASP A 158 -17.76 4.64 -0.17
N ASP A 159 -17.71 5.39 -1.27
CA ASP A 159 -16.56 5.45 -2.17
C ASP A 159 -15.25 5.83 -1.45
N SER A 160 -15.29 6.72 -0.47
CA SER A 160 -14.10 7.09 0.31
C SER A 160 -13.59 5.91 1.14
N TYR A 161 -14.50 5.18 1.79
CA TYR A 161 -14.16 3.96 2.53
C TYR A 161 -13.49 2.90 1.63
N TYR A 162 -14.04 2.65 0.43
CA TYR A 162 -13.46 1.67 -0.49
C TYR A 162 -12.13 2.14 -1.08
N ALA A 163 -12.02 3.40 -1.49
CA ALA A 163 -10.78 3.95 -2.02
C ALA A 163 -9.65 3.92 -0.99
N LYS A 164 -9.94 4.25 0.27
CA LYS A 164 -8.98 4.12 1.37
C LYS A 164 -8.45 2.72 1.52
N GLN A 165 -9.33 1.72 1.52
CA GLN A 165 -8.91 0.33 1.63
C GLN A 165 -8.02 -0.09 0.46
N ILE A 166 -8.41 0.23 -0.76
CA ILE A 166 -7.64 -0.06 -1.97
C ILE A 166 -6.26 0.61 -1.91
N ALA A 167 -6.19 1.88 -1.50
CA ALA A 167 -4.94 2.62 -1.38
C ALA A 167 -4.00 1.97 -0.36
N TYR A 168 -4.47 1.64 0.85
CA TYR A 168 -3.66 0.98 1.87
C TYR A 168 -3.21 -0.44 1.47
N ILE A 169 -4.06 -1.20 0.77
CA ILE A 169 -3.72 -2.53 0.24
C ILE A 169 -2.61 -2.42 -0.81
N ASN A 170 -2.74 -1.49 -1.76
CA ASN A 170 -1.74 -1.30 -2.80
C ASN A 170 -0.43 -0.72 -2.26
N PHE A 171 -0.49 0.16 -1.27
CA PHE A 171 0.72 0.62 -0.58
C PHE A 171 1.45 -0.52 0.14
N ARG A 172 0.71 -1.39 0.84
CA ARG A 172 1.28 -2.61 1.44
C ARG A 172 1.94 -3.50 0.38
N GLU A 173 1.28 -3.68 -0.76
CA GLU A 173 1.81 -4.47 -1.86
C GLU A 173 3.08 -3.86 -2.44
N PHE A 174 3.11 -2.56 -2.71
CA PHE A 174 4.29 -1.83 -3.16
C PHE A 174 5.48 -2.03 -2.22
N ILE A 175 5.29 -1.85 -0.91
CA ILE A 175 6.35 -2.06 0.08
C ILE A 175 6.80 -3.52 0.08
N LYS A 176 5.86 -4.48 0.01
CA LYS A 176 6.19 -5.91 -0.06
C LYS A 176 7.03 -6.23 -1.29
N LEU A 177 6.56 -5.86 -2.48
CA LEU A 177 7.24 -6.12 -3.75
C LEU A 177 8.65 -5.51 -3.76
N SER A 178 8.76 -4.27 -3.31
CA SER A 178 10.06 -3.58 -3.27
C SER A 178 11.00 -4.22 -2.24
N THR A 179 10.54 -4.46 -1.01
CA THR A 179 11.41 -5.08 0.00
C THR A 179 11.85 -6.50 -0.36
N ASP A 180 11.03 -7.25 -1.11
CA ASP A 180 11.37 -8.59 -1.60
C ASP A 180 12.49 -8.58 -2.66
N LYS A 181 12.76 -7.43 -3.31
CA LYS A 181 13.89 -7.26 -4.23
C LYS A 181 15.20 -6.84 -3.56
N ILE A 182 15.18 -6.55 -2.26
CA ILE A 182 16.38 -6.20 -1.48
C ILE A 182 17.00 -7.49 -0.95
N THR A 183 17.85 -8.12 -1.76
CA THR A 183 18.31 -9.50 -1.52
C THR A 183 19.81 -9.59 -1.23
N THR A 184 20.63 -8.91 -2.02
CA THR A 184 22.07 -9.19 -2.10
C THR A 184 22.95 -8.03 -1.68
N SER A 185 22.47 -6.79 -1.75
CA SER A 185 23.34 -5.63 -1.51
C SER A 185 22.64 -4.46 -0.82
N TYR A 186 23.46 -3.66 -0.13
CA TYR A 186 23.03 -2.37 0.43
C TYR A 186 22.58 -1.38 -0.65
N LYS A 187 23.13 -1.47 -1.87
CA LYS A 187 22.72 -0.65 -3.01
C LYS A 187 21.23 -0.79 -3.34
N GLN A 188 20.70 -2.02 -3.30
CA GLN A 188 19.27 -2.26 -3.47
C GLN A 188 18.44 -1.62 -2.34
N PHE A 189 18.97 -1.62 -1.12
CA PHE A 189 18.31 -0.95 0.00
C PHE A 189 18.32 0.58 -0.16
N GLU A 190 19.42 1.17 -0.62
CA GLU A 190 19.49 2.61 -0.91
C GLU A 190 18.52 3.00 -2.03
N ALA A 191 18.48 2.24 -3.12
CA ALA A 191 17.53 2.49 -4.21
C ALA A 191 16.06 2.40 -3.73
N PHE A 192 15.75 1.47 -2.83
CA PHE A 192 14.44 1.42 -2.19
C PHE A 192 14.15 2.65 -1.33
N MET A 193 15.13 3.14 -0.58
CA MET A 193 14.99 4.36 0.22
C MET A 193 14.71 5.56 -0.67
N GLU A 194 15.42 5.70 -1.80
CA GLU A 194 15.17 6.77 -2.78
C GLU A 194 13.75 6.72 -3.34
N LEU A 195 13.26 5.53 -3.71
CA LEU A 195 11.89 5.34 -4.19
C LEU A 195 10.86 5.75 -3.14
N LEU A 196 11.08 5.33 -1.89
CA LEU A 196 10.17 5.63 -0.79
C LEU A 196 10.18 7.12 -0.43
N GLU A 197 11.36 7.76 -0.43
CA GLU A 197 11.53 9.21 -0.23
C GLU A 197 10.81 10.00 -1.33
N THR A 198 10.95 9.57 -2.59
CA THR A 198 10.29 10.18 -3.74
C THR A 198 8.77 10.04 -3.67
N LEU A 199 8.28 8.84 -3.31
CA LEU A 199 6.85 8.60 -3.09
C LEU A 199 6.31 9.54 -2.00
N ILE A 200 7.00 9.66 -0.87
CA ILE A 200 6.61 10.56 0.23
C ILE A 200 6.57 12.01 -0.23
N ALA A 201 7.53 12.44 -1.06
CA ALA A 201 7.60 13.79 -1.56
C ALA A 201 6.37 14.14 -2.41
N PHE A 202 5.96 13.25 -3.32
CA PHE A 202 4.77 13.45 -4.15
C PHE A 202 3.44 13.30 -3.40
N MET A 203 3.44 12.62 -2.24
CA MET A 203 2.24 12.46 -1.43
C MET A 203 1.96 13.63 -0.48
N LYS A 204 2.91 14.56 -0.31
CA LYS A 204 2.76 15.79 0.46
C LYS A 204 2.18 16.92 -0.40
#